data_AF-A0A7V1ULN9-F1
#
_entry.id   AF-A0A7V1ULN9-F1
#
_cell.length_a   1.000
_cell.length_b   1.000
_cell.length_c   1.000
_cell.angle_alpha   90.00
_cell.angle_beta   90.00
_cell.angle_gamma   90.00
#
_symmetry.space_group_name_H-M   'P 1'
#
loop_
_entity.id
_entity.type
_entity.pdbx_description
1 polymer ?
#
loop_
_entity_poly.entity_id
_entity_poly.type
_entity_poly.pdbx_seq_one_letter_code
_entity_poly.pdbx_strand_id
1 'polypeptide(L)'
;MTWAQSSTPQNKPDDSNVVKQQPKGMTVDEIIRRFAAREKEFKEARENYTFRQDVKVQTIDGRTVTGEYREVVDVTFDERQRRREEVVFAPQSTLREISMTTEDYEDLRHRYPFVLTTDELADYQILYIGTERVDEVDTYVFDVAPKAKTFTKGQRFFQGRIWVDDRDFQIVKTHGKPVGYATKSGDQEQQFPAFVTYREQIDGKYWFPTYSRADEVLHFPPTKNTPGSDVHIRIIVKYTDYKQFGSKTRILYGDEELKKDQPPKK
;
A
#
# COMPACT_ATOMS: atom_id res chain seq x y z
N MET A 1 10.03 13.50 24.77
CA MET A 1 9.88 13.74 23.32
C MET A 1 8.41 13.62 23.00
N THR A 2 7.76 14.76 22.82
CA THR A 2 6.32 14.89 22.55
C THR A 2 6.09 14.57 21.08
N TRP A 3 5.31 13.52 20.82
CA TRP A 3 4.73 13.23 19.52
C TRP A 3 3.96 14.47 19.05
N ALA A 4 4.18 14.91 17.80
CA ALA A 4 3.33 15.92 17.21
C ALA A 4 1.90 15.36 17.16
N GLN A 5 1.05 15.85 18.07
CA GLN A 5 -0.37 15.56 18.14
C GLN A 5 -1.07 16.30 17.00
N SER A 6 -1.12 15.68 15.83
CA SER A 6 -2.07 16.03 14.77
C SER A 6 -2.48 14.79 13.97
N SER A 7 -2.75 13.70 14.69
CA SER A 7 -3.58 12.61 14.17
C SER A 7 -4.82 12.53 15.04
N THR A 8 -5.99 12.63 14.41
CA THR A 8 -7.27 12.30 15.02
C THR A 8 -7.14 10.92 15.68
N PRO A 9 -7.69 10.69 16.90
CA PRO A 9 -7.52 9.43 17.65
C PRO A 9 -7.90 8.16 16.90
N GLN A 10 -8.67 8.29 15.81
CA GLN A 10 -9.26 7.22 15.03
C GLN A 10 -8.27 6.46 14.11
N ASN A 11 -7.07 7.01 13.86
CA ASN A 11 -6.09 6.43 12.93
C ASN A 11 -4.92 5.69 13.61
N LYS A 12 -4.97 5.50 14.94
CA LYS A 12 -4.01 4.62 15.61
C LYS A 12 -4.51 3.18 15.54
N PRO A 13 -3.67 2.23 15.13
CA PRO A 13 -3.98 0.81 15.27
C PRO A 13 -4.37 0.48 16.71
N ASP A 14 -5.45 -0.28 16.88
CA ASP A 14 -5.89 -0.73 18.20
C ASP A 14 -4.81 -1.63 18.83
N ASP A 15 -4.47 -1.33 20.09
CA ASP A 15 -3.51 -2.09 20.89
C ASP A 15 -4.19 -3.22 21.69
N SER A 16 -5.53 -3.35 21.66
CA SER A 16 -6.30 -4.26 22.52
C SER A 16 -5.87 -5.73 22.42
N ASN A 17 -5.42 -6.16 21.24
CA ASN A 17 -4.97 -7.53 20.98
C ASN A 17 -3.44 -7.71 21.07
N VAL A 18 -2.70 -6.63 21.33
CA VAL A 18 -1.23 -6.68 21.38
C VAL A 18 -0.75 -7.10 22.76
N VAL A 19 -0.06 -8.23 22.82
CA VAL A 19 0.63 -8.72 24.01
C VAL A 19 1.97 -8.01 24.13
N LYS A 20 2.11 -7.11 25.11
CA LYS A 20 3.33 -6.34 25.38
C LYS A 20 4.39 -7.20 26.06
N GLN A 21 5.19 -7.88 25.26
CA GLN A 21 6.31 -8.72 25.73
C GLN A 21 7.52 -8.57 24.81
N GLN A 22 8.72 -8.64 25.38
CA GLN A 22 9.96 -8.68 24.59
C GLN A 22 10.03 -9.97 23.76
N PRO A 23 10.67 -9.95 22.57
CA PRO A 23 10.86 -11.16 21.78
C PRO A 23 11.70 -12.19 22.53
N LYS A 24 11.36 -13.47 22.38
CA LYS A 24 12.10 -14.57 23.02
C LYS A 24 13.18 -15.08 22.08
N GLY A 25 14.41 -15.21 22.58
CA GLY A 25 15.53 -15.82 21.83
C GLY A 25 16.12 -14.97 20.71
N MET A 26 15.65 -13.74 20.52
CA MET A 26 16.15 -12.81 19.50
C MET A 26 16.05 -11.36 19.97
N THR A 27 16.97 -10.51 19.54
CA THR A 27 16.86 -9.06 19.79
C THR A 27 15.91 -8.41 18.79
N VAL A 28 15.30 -7.29 19.18
CA VAL A 28 14.45 -6.48 18.28
C VAL A 28 15.19 -6.09 17.00
N ASP A 29 16.45 -5.66 17.10
CA ASP A 29 17.27 -5.28 15.94
C ASP A 29 17.56 -6.45 14.99
N GLU A 30 17.66 -7.67 15.51
CA GLU A 30 17.82 -8.85 14.68
C GLU A 30 16.52 -9.18 13.93
N ILE A 31 15.36 -9.07 14.57
CA ILE A 31 14.05 -9.23 13.90
C ILE A 31 13.90 -8.19 12.79
N ILE A 32 14.26 -6.93 13.07
CA ILE A 32 14.21 -5.84 12.08
C ILE A 32 15.06 -6.15 10.86
N ARG A 33 16.31 -6.59 11.07
CA ARG A 33 17.20 -6.97 9.96
C ARG A 33 16.67 -8.15 9.16
N ARG A 34 16.12 -9.16 9.83
CA ARG A 34 15.58 -10.36 9.16
C ARG A 34 14.37 -10.02 8.31
N PHE A 35 13.38 -9.28 8.83
CA PHE A 35 12.20 -8.96 8.04
C PHE A 35 12.53 -8.02 6.88
N ALA A 36 13.43 -7.05 7.09
CA ALA A 36 13.79 -6.12 6.03
C ALA A 36 14.54 -6.81 4.88
N ALA A 37 15.36 -7.83 5.20
CA ALA A 37 15.99 -8.68 4.19
C ALA A 37 14.96 -9.52 3.41
N ARG A 38 13.96 -10.08 4.11
CA ARG A 38 12.86 -10.81 3.48
C ARG A 38 11.98 -9.94 2.60
N GLU A 39 11.67 -8.71 3.03
CA GLU A 39 10.93 -7.75 2.22
C GLU A 39 11.73 -7.31 0.98
N LYS A 40 13.07 -7.30 1.04
CA LYS A 40 13.91 -7.07 -0.15
C LYS A 40 13.79 -8.23 -1.15
N GLU A 41 13.94 -9.47 -0.69
CA GLU A 41 13.74 -10.66 -1.52
C GLU A 41 12.32 -10.70 -2.12
N PHE A 42 11.31 -10.34 -1.33
CA PHE A 42 9.92 -10.25 -1.78
C PHE A 42 9.73 -9.17 -2.85
N LYS A 43 10.30 -7.98 -2.66
CA LYS A 43 10.21 -6.87 -3.62
C LYS A 43 10.74 -7.30 -4.99
N GLU A 44 11.92 -7.92 -5.01
CA GLU A 44 12.53 -8.47 -6.24
C GLU A 44 11.70 -9.61 -6.84
N ALA A 45 11.15 -10.49 -6.00
CA ALA A 45 10.29 -11.57 -6.46
C ALA A 45 8.99 -11.05 -7.10
N ARG A 46 8.34 -10.05 -6.50
CA ARG A 46 7.06 -9.47 -6.93
C ARG A 46 7.12 -8.91 -8.36
N GLU A 47 8.27 -8.40 -8.77
CA GLU A 47 8.50 -7.92 -10.14
C GLU A 47 8.45 -9.04 -11.19
N ASN A 48 8.49 -10.30 -10.77
CA ASN A 48 8.31 -11.47 -11.62
C ASN A 48 6.89 -12.03 -11.58
N TYR A 49 5.90 -11.29 -11.06
CA TYR A 49 4.51 -11.73 -11.02
C TYR A 49 3.63 -10.78 -11.82
N THR A 50 2.70 -11.35 -12.57
CA THR A 50 1.55 -10.62 -13.10
C THR A 50 0.36 -10.79 -12.17
N PHE A 51 -0.52 -9.81 -12.10
CA PHE A 51 -1.73 -9.87 -11.29
C PHE A 51 -2.77 -8.88 -11.79
N ARG A 52 -4.03 -9.11 -11.44
CA ARG A 52 -5.13 -8.18 -11.67
C ARG A 52 -5.32 -7.29 -10.44
N GLN A 53 -5.46 -5.98 -10.66
CA GLN A 53 -5.74 -5.01 -9.60
C GLN A 53 -7.12 -4.37 -9.86
N ASP A 54 -8.06 -4.53 -8.92
CA ASP A 54 -9.38 -3.88 -8.94
C ASP A 54 -9.41 -2.82 -7.84
N VAL A 55 -9.36 -1.54 -8.23
CA VAL A 55 -9.45 -0.37 -7.38
C VAL A 55 -10.89 0.15 -7.42
N LYS A 56 -11.49 0.32 -6.25
CA LYS A 56 -12.79 0.96 -6.08
C LYS A 56 -12.71 2.04 -5.02
N VAL A 57 -13.11 3.26 -5.37
CA VAL A 57 -13.17 4.42 -4.49
C VAL A 57 -14.60 4.94 -4.48
N GLN A 58 -15.17 5.11 -3.29
CA GLN A 58 -16.55 5.54 -3.09
C GLN A 58 -16.62 6.74 -2.16
N THR A 59 -17.47 7.71 -2.47
CA THR A 59 -17.96 8.70 -1.51
C THR A 59 -19.28 8.21 -0.90
N ILE A 60 -19.46 8.47 0.40
CA ILE A 60 -20.58 7.93 1.19
C ILE A 60 -21.27 9.07 1.94
N ASP A 61 -22.60 9.05 1.95
CA ASP A 61 -23.43 9.85 2.84
C ASP A 61 -24.29 8.91 3.71
N GLY A 62 -23.94 8.84 5.00
CA GLY A 62 -24.53 7.91 5.97
C GLY A 62 -24.28 6.44 5.59
N ARG A 63 -25.19 5.84 4.85
CA ARG A 63 -25.08 4.45 4.33
C ARG A 63 -25.16 4.35 2.81
N THR A 64 -25.35 5.48 2.13
CA THR A 64 -25.58 5.55 0.69
C THR A 64 -24.30 5.93 -0.01
N VAL A 65 -23.94 5.20 -1.08
CA VAL A 65 -22.83 5.60 -1.96
C VAL A 65 -23.32 6.75 -2.85
N THR A 66 -22.62 7.89 -2.82
CA THR A 66 -22.96 9.10 -3.58
C THR A 66 -22.15 9.26 -4.87
N GLY A 67 -20.97 8.62 -4.94
CA GLY A 67 -20.12 8.56 -6.12
C GLY A 67 -19.18 7.36 -6.06
N GLU A 68 -18.77 6.89 -7.23
CA GLU A 68 -17.82 5.78 -7.38
C GLU A 68 -16.84 6.04 -8.53
N TYR A 69 -15.57 5.77 -8.26
CA TYR A 69 -14.53 5.50 -9.26
C TYR A 69 -14.16 4.02 -9.17
N ARG A 70 -14.01 3.37 -10.32
CA ARG A 70 -13.54 1.99 -10.39
C ARG A 70 -12.60 1.80 -11.57
N GLU A 71 -11.51 1.11 -11.33
CA GLU A 71 -10.55 0.73 -12.36
C GLU A 71 -10.02 -0.67 -12.09
N VAL A 72 -10.07 -1.52 -13.12
CA VAL A 72 -9.50 -2.85 -13.13
C VAL A 72 -8.41 -2.89 -14.17
N VAL A 73 -7.18 -3.20 -13.74
CA VAL A 73 -6.02 -3.32 -14.63
C VAL A 73 -5.36 -4.68 -14.46
N ASP A 74 -4.84 -5.21 -15.57
CA ASP A 74 -3.87 -6.30 -15.53
C ASP A 74 -2.47 -5.69 -15.46
N VAL A 75 -1.74 -6.05 -14.40
CA VAL A 75 -0.41 -5.54 -14.09
C VAL A 75 0.63 -6.54 -14.56
N THR A 76 1.57 -6.07 -15.35
CA THR A 76 2.74 -6.82 -15.83
C THR A 76 4.02 -6.02 -15.63
N PHE A 77 5.18 -6.66 -15.81
CA PHE A 77 6.48 -6.01 -15.73
C PHE A 77 7.28 -6.33 -17.01
N ASP A 78 7.92 -5.32 -17.60
CA ASP A 78 8.75 -5.53 -18.80
C ASP A 78 10.17 -6.00 -18.46
N GLU A 79 10.98 -6.29 -19.49
CA GLU A 79 12.36 -6.75 -19.33
C GLU A 79 13.28 -5.79 -18.54
N ARG A 80 12.84 -4.54 -18.34
CA ARG A 80 13.53 -3.53 -17.51
C ARG A 80 12.86 -3.35 -16.14
N GLN A 81 12.04 -4.32 -15.72
CA GLN A 81 11.27 -4.33 -14.48
C GLN A 81 10.33 -3.13 -14.34
N ARG A 82 9.92 -2.52 -15.46
CA ARG A 82 8.96 -1.42 -15.43
C ARG A 82 7.54 -1.96 -15.43
N ARG A 83 6.77 -1.52 -14.46
CA ARG A 83 5.34 -1.80 -14.35
C ARG A 83 4.59 -1.32 -15.60
N ARG A 84 3.75 -2.18 -16.16
CA ARG A 84 2.78 -1.87 -17.21
C ARG A 84 1.38 -2.22 -16.71
N GLU A 85 0.43 -1.38 -17.04
CA GLU A 85 -0.97 -1.52 -16.66
C GLU A 85 -1.80 -1.57 -17.94
N GLU A 86 -2.55 -2.64 -18.13
CA GLU A 86 -3.53 -2.77 -19.20
C GLU A 86 -4.93 -2.64 -18.60
N VAL A 87 -5.70 -1.65 -19.07
CA VAL A 87 -7.04 -1.39 -18.54
C VAL A 87 -8.01 -2.44 -19.05
N VAL A 88 -8.57 -3.23 -18.12
CA VAL A 88 -9.59 -4.24 -18.38
C VAL A 88 -10.99 -3.65 -18.25
N PHE A 89 -11.17 -2.76 -17.27
CA PHE A 89 -12.46 -2.13 -16.98
C PHE A 89 -12.28 -0.80 -16.27
N ALA A 90 -12.77 0.30 -16.86
CA ALA A 90 -12.73 1.64 -16.26
C ALA A 90 -13.97 2.45 -16.69
N PRO A 91 -15.12 2.29 -16.02
CA PRO A 91 -16.32 3.08 -16.32
C PRO A 91 -16.10 4.56 -16.00
N GLN A 92 -16.98 5.41 -16.52
CA GLN A 92 -16.97 6.83 -16.18
C GLN A 92 -17.18 7.03 -14.67
N SER A 93 -16.28 7.79 -14.05
CA SER A 93 -16.36 8.13 -12.63
C SER A 93 -17.62 8.94 -12.35
N THR A 94 -18.24 8.67 -11.21
CA THR A 94 -19.37 9.42 -10.68
C THR A 94 -19.03 10.18 -9.39
N LEU A 95 -17.76 10.18 -8.98
CA LEU A 95 -17.29 10.99 -7.85
C LEU A 95 -17.58 12.48 -8.10
N ARG A 96 -18.09 13.19 -7.09
CA ARG A 96 -18.45 14.61 -7.18
C ARG A 96 -17.67 15.48 -6.20
N GLU A 97 -17.46 14.94 -5.00
CA GLU A 97 -16.88 15.64 -3.86
C GLU A 97 -15.34 15.63 -3.89
N ILE A 98 -14.78 14.60 -4.53
CA ILE A 98 -13.33 14.39 -4.69
C ILE A 98 -13.02 13.87 -6.09
N SER A 99 -11.76 13.94 -6.47
CA SER A 99 -11.22 13.33 -7.69
C SER A 99 -9.96 12.56 -7.37
N MET A 100 -9.68 11.49 -8.10
CA MET A 100 -8.41 10.78 -8.03
C MET A 100 -7.27 11.69 -8.48
N THR A 101 -6.26 11.89 -7.65
CA THR A 101 -5.04 12.66 -7.97
C THR A 101 -3.89 11.76 -8.36
N THR A 102 -2.82 12.34 -8.93
CA THR A 102 -1.59 11.60 -9.24
C THR A 102 -1.01 10.91 -8.00
N GLU A 103 -1.03 11.58 -6.85
CA GLU A 103 -0.56 11.04 -5.58
C GLU A 103 -1.37 9.84 -5.13
N ASP A 104 -2.70 9.85 -5.35
CA ASP A 104 -3.55 8.69 -5.03
C ASP A 104 -3.13 7.46 -5.84
N TYR A 105 -2.86 7.65 -7.15
CA TYR A 105 -2.35 6.57 -8.00
C TYR A 105 -0.94 6.11 -7.59
N GLU A 106 -0.07 7.03 -7.19
CA GLU A 106 1.26 6.68 -6.67
C GLU A 106 1.16 5.87 -5.37
N ASP A 107 0.23 6.22 -4.49
CA ASP A 107 -0.02 5.49 -3.24
C ASP A 107 -0.60 4.10 -3.50
N LEU A 108 -1.58 3.97 -4.40
CA LEU A 108 -2.14 2.67 -4.80
C LEU A 108 -1.07 1.73 -5.38
N ARG A 109 -0.07 2.28 -6.07
CA ARG A 109 1.04 1.52 -6.66
C ARG A 109 2.13 1.17 -5.64
N HIS A 110 2.47 2.08 -4.73
CA HIS A 110 3.69 1.97 -3.91
C HIS A 110 3.48 1.99 -2.40
N ARG A 111 2.40 2.60 -1.88
CA ARG A 111 2.13 2.69 -0.44
C ARG A 111 1.13 1.64 0.03
N TYR A 112 0.08 1.37 -0.72
CA TYR A 112 -0.89 0.32 -0.39
C TYR A 112 -0.22 -1.07 -0.29
N PRO A 113 0.62 -1.47 -1.26
CA PRO A 113 1.45 -2.67 -1.14
C PRO A 113 2.79 -2.34 -0.46
N PHE A 114 2.77 -1.65 0.67
CA PHE A 114 3.96 -1.20 1.40
C PHE A 114 4.91 -2.35 1.68
N VAL A 115 6.20 -2.14 1.39
CA VAL A 115 7.32 -2.99 1.79
C VAL A 115 8.31 -2.11 2.58
N LEU A 116 9.09 -2.71 3.47
CA LEU A 116 10.17 -2.02 4.17
C LEU A 116 11.46 -2.84 4.04
N THR A 117 12.32 -2.46 3.09
CA THR A 117 13.53 -3.23 2.77
C THR A 117 14.75 -2.76 3.58
N THR A 118 15.84 -3.54 3.52
CA THR A 118 17.12 -3.15 4.13
C THR A 118 17.63 -1.79 3.66
N ASP A 119 17.31 -1.40 2.42
CA ASP A 119 17.79 -0.16 1.81
C ASP A 119 17.04 1.07 2.38
N GLU A 120 15.85 0.85 2.94
CA GLU A 120 14.95 1.88 3.46
C GLU A 120 15.02 2.00 5.00
N LEU A 121 15.65 1.04 5.70
CA LEU A 121 15.72 1.04 7.18
C LEU A 121 16.32 2.33 7.77
N ALA A 122 17.28 2.95 7.07
CA ALA A 122 17.89 4.20 7.50
C ALA A 122 16.87 5.35 7.56
N ASP A 123 15.79 5.28 6.78
CA ASP A 123 14.80 6.33 6.66
C ASP A 123 13.66 6.22 7.67
N TYR A 124 13.54 5.09 8.37
CA TYR A 124 12.44 4.80 9.27
C TYR A 124 12.90 4.69 10.74
N GLN A 125 12.11 5.27 11.63
CA GLN A 125 12.07 4.86 13.03
C GLN A 125 11.14 3.65 13.14
N ILE A 126 11.64 2.57 13.72
CA ILE A 126 10.92 1.31 13.88
C ILE A 126 10.89 1.01 15.38
N LEU A 127 9.70 0.89 15.95
CA LEU A 127 9.49 0.64 17.36
C LEU A 127 8.73 -0.67 17.53
N TYR A 128 9.34 -1.62 18.22
CA TYR A 128 8.67 -2.86 18.59
C TYR A 128 7.61 -2.61 19.68
N ILE A 129 6.40 -3.13 19.45
CA ILE A 129 5.23 -2.91 20.32
C ILE A 129 4.90 -4.17 21.13
N GLY A 130 5.08 -5.36 20.53
CA GLY A 130 4.73 -6.62 21.14
C GLY A 130 4.44 -7.69 20.11
N THR A 131 3.59 -8.64 20.48
CA THR A 131 3.12 -9.72 19.60
C THR A 131 1.60 -9.71 19.48
N GLU A 132 1.09 -10.08 18.33
CA GLU A 132 -0.35 -10.23 18.07
C GLU A 132 -0.57 -11.44 17.17
N ARG A 133 -1.64 -12.19 17.41
CA ARG A 133 -2.12 -13.23 16.49
C ARG A 133 -3.05 -12.56 15.48
N VAL A 134 -2.65 -12.55 14.21
CA VAL A 134 -3.48 -12.06 13.10
C VAL A 134 -4.03 -13.27 12.37
N ASP A 135 -5.33 -13.50 12.48
CA ASP A 135 -6.00 -14.72 12.03
C ASP A 135 -5.30 -15.98 12.60
N GLU A 136 -4.61 -16.76 11.77
CA GLU A 136 -3.87 -17.96 12.19
C GLU A 136 -2.36 -17.73 12.37
N VAL A 137 -1.85 -16.52 12.12
CA VAL A 137 -0.42 -16.19 12.09
C VAL A 137 0.04 -15.47 13.36
N ASP A 138 1.03 -16.04 14.06
CA ASP A 138 1.71 -15.35 15.16
C ASP A 138 2.65 -14.29 14.59
N THR A 139 2.59 -13.06 15.11
CA THR A 139 3.36 -11.95 14.55
C THR A 139 4.06 -11.11 15.61
N TYR A 140 5.20 -10.54 15.21
CA TYR A 140 5.79 -9.37 15.85
C TYR A 140 5.14 -8.10 15.30
N VAL A 141 4.84 -7.16 16.21
CA VAL A 141 4.15 -5.91 15.91
C VAL A 141 5.12 -4.74 16.04
N PHE A 142 5.19 -3.90 15.00
CA PHE A 142 6.05 -2.72 14.97
C PHE A 142 5.28 -1.48 14.53
N ASP A 143 5.49 -0.36 15.22
CA ASP A 143 5.16 0.95 14.69
C ASP A 143 6.32 1.44 13.83
N VAL A 144 6.00 1.97 12.65
CA VAL A 144 6.94 2.50 11.67
C VAL A 144 6.57 3.92 11.30
N ALA A 145 7.56 4.82 11.31
CA ALA A 145 7.39 6.20 10.90
C ALA A 145 8.65 6.70 10.18
N PRO A 146 8.54 7.51 9.12
CA PRO A 146 9.71 8.13 8.52
C PRO A 146 10.40 9.07 9.52
N LYS A 147 11.72 9.09 9.53
CA LYS A 147 12.49 10.02 10.35
C LYS A 147 12.28 11.43 9.83
N ALA A 148 12.15 12.42 10.73
CA ALA A 148 11.91 13.81 10.33
C ALA A 148 12.90 14.38 9.29
N LYS A 149 14.14 13.86 9.24
CA LYS A 149 15.18 14.31 8.29
C LYS A 149 15.03 13.75 6.87
N THR A 150 14.14 12.79 6.65
CA THR A 150 14.00 12.07 5.36
C THR A 150 12.92 12.67 4.47
N PHE A 151 12.14 13.61 4.99
CA PHE A 151 11.17 14.37 4.20
C PHE A 151 11.91 15.26 3.19
N THR A 152 12.26 14.68 2.05
CA THR A 152 12.74 15.40 0.87
C THR A 152 11.57 15.77 -0.02
N LYS A 153 11.74 16.84 -0.82
CA LYS A 153 10.67 17.36 -1.68
C LYS A 153 10.27 16.30 -2.72
N GLY A 154 8.98 15.98 -2.79
CA GLY A 154 8.43 15.04 -3.77
C GLY A 154 8.47 13.56 -3.36
N GLN A 155 8.92 13.22 -2.14
CA GLN A 155 8.86 11.85 -1.64
C GLN A 155 7.65 11.62 -0.73
N ARG A 156 7.06 10.43 -0.86
CA ARG A 156 5.95 9.91 -0.06
C ARG A 156 6.42 8.67 0.71
N PHE A 157 6.03 8.60 1.98
CA PHE A 157 6.39 7.55 2.93
C PHE A 157 5.13 6.89 3.48
N PHE A 158 5.31 5.77 4.16
CA PHE A 158 4.24 5.15 4.95
C PHE A 158 4.45 5.47 6.42
N GLN A 159 3.38 5.72 7.16
CA GLN A 159 3.43 5.79 8.62
C GLN A 159 2.29 4.96 9.19
N GLY A 160 2.61 4.04 10.10
CA GLY A 160 1.62 3.15 10.68
C GLY A 160 2.24 2.00 11.43
N ARG A 161 1.58 0.84 11.38
CA ARG A 161 1.99 -0.40 12.02
C ARG A 161 2.09 -1.52 11.00
N ILE A 162 3.05 -2.40 11.23
CA ILE A 162 3.28 -3.62 10.47
C ILE A 162 3.24 -4.83 11.41
N TRP A 163 2.70 -5.93 10.89
CA TRP A 163 2.70 -7.23 11.54
C TRP A 163 3.58 -8.16 10.71
N VAL A 164 4.62 -8.68 11.36
CA VAL A 164 5.66 -9.52 10.76
C VAL A 164 5.50 -10.93 11.30
N ASP A 165 5.29 -11.91 10.42
CA ASP A 165 5.24 -13.33 10.78
C ASP A 165 6.47 -13.74 11.61
N ASP A 166 6.26 -14.44 12.72
CA ASP A 166 7.31 -14.78 13.68
C ASP A 166 8.22 -15.94 13.25
N ARG A 167 7.86 -16.63 12.15
CA ARG A 167 8.59 -17.76 11.59
C ARG A 167 9.49 -17.36 10.42
N ASP A 168 8.88 -16.82 9.37
CA ASP A 168 9.55 -16.50 8.11
C ASP A 168 9.94 -15.03 7.99
N PHE A 169 9.55 -14.19 8.95
CA PHE A 169 9.86 -12.75 9.01
C PHE A 169 9.33 -11.97 7.80
N GLN A 170 8.17 -12.35 7.26
CA GLN A 170 7.52 -11.60 6.18
C GLN A 170 6.42 -10.71 6.76
N ILE A 171 6.22 -9.52 6.18
CA ILE A 171 5.07 -8.70 6.57
C ILE A 171 3.80 -9.39 6.08
N VAL A 172 2.81 -9.56 6.97
CA VAL A 172 1.52 -10.19 6.65
C VAL A 172 0.34 -9.21 6.68
N LYS A 173 0.49 -8.11 7.42
CA LYS A 173 -0.51 -7.04 7.52
C LYS A 173 0.17 -5.70 7.73
N THR A 174 -0.42 -4.64 7.18
CA THR A 174 -0.06 -3.25 7.46
C THR A 174 -1.31 -2.43 7.75
N HIS A 175 -1.19 -1.43 8.63
CA HIS A 175 -2.26 -0.47 8.92
C HIS A 175 -1.63 0.90 9.13
N GLY A 176 -1.95 1.86 8.27
CA GLY A 176 -1.34 3.17 8.35
C GLY A 176 -1.79 4.06 7.23
N LYS A 177 -1.08 5.16 7.01
CA LYS A 177 -1.41 6.13 5.97
C LYS A 177 -0.17 6.57 5.20
N PRO A 178 -0.34 7.02 3.94
CA PRO A 178 0.68 7.77 3.25
C PRO A 178 0.96 9.09 3.96
N VAL A 179 2.24 9.47 4.07
CA VAL A 179 2.68 10.76 4.62
C VAL A 179 3.79 11.33 3.74
N GLY A 180 4.09 12.62 3.90
CA GLY A 180 5.16 13.28 3.14
C GLY A 180 4.62 14.36 2.22
N TYR A 181 5.27 14.55 1.08
CA TYR A 181 4.89 15.63 0.17
C TYR A 181 3.48 15.40 -0.37
N ALA A 182 2.56 16.28 0.00
CA ALA A 182 1.25 16.42 -0.60
C ALA A 182 1.27 17.64 -1.53
N THR A 183 0.85 17.48 -2.78
CA THR A 183 0.57 18.64 -3.62
C THR A 183 -0.69 19.35 -3.12
N LYS A 184 -0.77 20.64 -3.43
CA LYS A 184 -2.01 21.37 -3.28
C LYS A 184 -2.86 21.14 -4.53
N SER A 185 -4.11 20.79 -4.35
CA SER A 185 -5.12 20.87 -5.41
C SER A 185 -5.76 22.26 -5.32
N GLY A 186 -5.26 23.21 -6.12
CA GLY A 186 -5.59 24.62 -5.96
C GLY A 186 -5.09 25.18 -4.62
N ASP A 187 -6.02 25.69 -3.80
CA ASP A 187 -5.70 26.22 -2.45
C ASP A 187 -5.84 25.18 -1.32
N GLN A 188 -6.38 23.98 -1.61
CA GLN A 188 -6.62 22.93 -0.62
C GLN A 188 -5.45 21.93 -0.53
N GLU A 189 -5.14 21.50 0.69
CA GLU A 189 -4.16 20.45 0.95
C GLU A 189 -4.81 19.08 0.76
N GLN A 190 -4.19 18.22 -0.06
CA GLN A 190 -4.69 16.88 -0.31
C GLN A 190 -4.69 16.02 0.96
N GLN A 191 -5.76 15.26 1.16
CA GLN A 191 -5.92 14.35 2.30
C GLN A 191 -5.83 12.90 1.82
N PHE A 192 -5.24 12.03 2.66
CA PHE A 192 -5.07 10.61 2.36
C PHE A 192 -5.59 9.77 3.53
N PRO A 193 -6.49 8.81 3.30
CA PRO A 193 -7.05 8.02 4.38
C PRO A 193 -6.02 7.02 4.91
N ALA A 194 -6.18 6.63 6.16
CA ALA A 194 -5.57 5.42 6.68
C ALA A 194 -6.20 4.19 6.03
N PHE A 195 -5.37 3.20 5.73
CA PHE A 195 -5.75 1.95 5.11
C PHE A 195 -5.14 0.76 5.83
N VAL A 196 -5.79 -0.39 5.73
CA VAL A 196 -5.25 -1.69 6.14
C VAL A 196 -4.99 -2.50 4.89
N THR A 197 -3.81 -3.12 4.77
CA THR A 197 -3.52 -4.11 3.73
C THR A 197 -3.28 -5.46 4.40
N TYR A 198 -3.97 -6.48 3.89
CA TYR A 198 -3.76 -7.89 4.21
C TYR A 198 -2.99 -8.56 3.08
N ARG A 199 -2.07 -9.43 3.46
CA ARG A 199 -1.31 -10.26 2.54
C ARG A 199 -1.69 -11.71 2.76
N GLU A 200 -1.57 -12.50 1.70
CA GLU A 200 -1.75 -13.96 1.73
C GLU A 200 -0.54 -14.63 1.08
N GLN A 201 -0.27 -15.87 1.46
CA GLN A 201 0.81 -16.64 0.87
C GLN A 201 0.42 -17.12 -0.53
N ILE A 202 1.17 -16.71 -1.55
CA ILE A 202 1.03 -17.19 -2.93
C ILE A 202 2.21 -18.12 -3.25
N ASP A 203 1.92 -19.22 -3.94
CA ASP A 203 2.86 -20.28 -4.33
C ASP A 203 3.67 -20.87 -3.15
N GLY A 204 3.12 -20.76 -1.93
CA GLY A 204 3.74 -21.31 -0.71
C GLY A 204 5.05 -20.63 -0.30
N LYS A 205 5.39 -19.46 -0.86
CA LYS A 205 6.70 -18.82 -0.62
C LYS A 205 6.61 -17.39 -0.09
N TYR A 206 5.84 -16.52 -0.73
CA TYR A 206 5.81 -15.10 -0.39
C TYR A 206 4.42 -14.63 0.00
N TRP A 207 4.36 -13.68 0.93
CA TRP A 207 3.15 -12.99 1.34
C TRP A 207 2.85 -11.79 0.43
N PHE A 208 1.94 -11.97 -0.54
CA PHE A 208 1.53 -10.92 -1.46
C PHE A 208 0.32 -10.16 -0.94
N PRO A 209 0.22 -8.83 -1.17
CA PRO A 209 -1.00 -8.09 -0.86
C PRO A 209 -2.15 -8.66 -1.68
N THR A 210 -3.30 -8.94 -1.05
CA THR A 210 -4.50 -9.44 -1.74
C THR A 210 -5.70 -8.54 -1.52
N TYR A 211 -5.71 -7.80 -0.41
CA TYR A 211 -6.80 -6.91 -0.06
C TYR A 211 -6.30 -5.67 0.69
N SER A 212 -6.68 -4.49 0.23
CA SER A 212 -6.53 -3.25 0.97
C SER A 212 -7.86 -2.56 1.15
N ARG A 213 -8.07 -1.95 2.33
CA ARG A 213 -9.28 -1.18 2.62
C ARG A 213 -8.96 0.10 3.38
N ALA A 214 -9.57 1.20 2.95
CA ALA A 214 -9.70 2.44 3.71
C ALA A 214 -11.19 2.76 3.91
N ASP A 215 -11.57 3.30 5.07
CA ASP A 215 -12.94 3.72 5.38
C ASP A 215 -12.83 4.84 6.43
N GLU A 216 -12.75 6.09 5.97
CA GLU A 216 -12.44 7.25 6.82
C GLU A 216 -13.19 8.51 6.34
N VAL A 217 -13.42 9.47 7.23
CA VAL A 217 -13.88 10.82 6.86
C VAL A 217 -12.66 11.71 6.65
N LEU A 218 -12.47 12.19 5.43
CA LEU A 218 -11.43 13.16 5.10
C LEU A 218 -11.93 14.57 5.40
N HIS A 219 -11.12 15.34 6.13
CA HIS A 219 -11.43 16.71 6.53
C HIS A 219 -10.67 17.70 5.65
N PHE A 220 -11.37 18.41 4.78
CA PHE A 220 -10.82 19.45 3.93
C PHE A 220 -11.11 20.82 4.55
N PRO A 221 -10.11 21.51 5.13
CA PRO A 221 -10.34 22.79 5.78
C PRO A 221 -10.76 23.86 4.77
N PRO A 222 -11.52 24.89 5.21
CA PRO A 222 -11.87 26.01 4.35
C PRO A 222 -10.62 26.75 3.88
N THR A 223 -10.62 27.20 2.63
CA THR A 223 -9.59 28.06 2.04
C THR A 223 -10.17 29.44 1.74
N LYS A 224 -9.36 30.33 1.16
CA LYS A 224 -9.84 31.65 0.73
C LYS A 224 -10.96 31.55 -0.32
N ASN A 225 -10.97 30.49 -1.13
CA ASN A 225 -11.82 30.35 -2.30
C ASN A 225 -12.78 29.15 -2.24
N THR A 226 -12.63 28.27 -1.26
CA THR A 226 -13.41 27.03 -1.15
C THR A 226 -13.92 26.85 0.29
N PRO A 227 -15.22 26.56 0.51
CA PRO A 227 -15.71 26.20 1.83
C PRO A 227 -15.05 24.89 2.31
N GLY A 228 -15.00 24.70 3.62
CA GLY A 228 -14.55 23.43 4.19
C GLY A 228 -15.55 22.32 3.90
N SER A 229 -15.08 21.10 3.79
CA SER A 229 -15.91 19.92 3.56
C SER A 229 -15.37 18.69 4.27
N ASP A 230 -16.29 17.84 4.71
CA ASP A 230 -15.99 16.51 5.20
C ASP A 230 -16.49 15.50 4.17
N VAL A 231 -15.62 14.57 3.76
CA VAL A 231 -15.96 13.55 2.76
C VAL A 231 -15.68 12.18 3.33
N HIS A 232 -16.74 11.39 3.56
CA HIS A 232 -16.59 9.98 3.92
C HIS A 232 -16.18 9.19 2.68
N ILE A 233 -14.96 8.68 2.69
CA ILE A 233 -14.39 7.87 1.62
C ILE A 233 -14.30 6.39 2.04
N ARG A 234 -14.59 5.51 1.10
CA ARG A 234 -14.25 4.08 1.19
C ARG A 234 -13.41 3.69 -0.01
N ILE A 235 -12.25 3.12 0.24
CA ILE A 235 -11.35 2.56 -0.78
C ILE A 235 -11.28 1.06 -0.58
N ILE A 236 -11.44 0.30 -1.65
CA ILE A 236 -11.20 -1.14 -1.69
C ILE A 236 -10.25 -1.42 -2.84
N VAL A 237 -9.14 -2.09 -2.56
CA VAL A 237 -8.22 -2.60 -3.58
C VAL A 237 -8.16 -4.11 -3.44
N LYS A 238 -8.37 -4.83 -4.54
CA LYS A 238 -8.16 -6.26 -4.60
C LYS A 238 -7.02 -6.57 -5.56
N TYR A 239 -6.17 -7.50 -5.17
CA TYR A 239 -5.11 -8.03 -6.01
C TYR A 239 -5.37 -9.52 -6.21
N THR A 240 -5.62 -9.93 -7.45
CA THR A 240 -6.01 -11.32 -7.78
C THR A 240 -5.16 -11.88 -8.91
N ASP A 241 -5.30 -13.17 -9.16
CA ASP A 241 -4.72 -13.83 -10.34
C ASP A 241 -3.18 -13.68 -10.42
N TYR A 242 -2.51 -13.73 -9.27
CA TYR A 242 -1.06 -13.77 -9.21
C TYR A 242 -0.51 -14.95 -10.01
N LYS A 243 0.37 -14.67 -10.97
CA LYS A 243 1.04 -15.68 -11.80
C LYS A 243 2.51 -15.32 -11.98
N GLN A 244 3.39 -16.26 -11.66
CA GLN A 244 4.82 -16.07 -11.87
C GLN A 244 5.15 -16.07 -13.37
N PHE A 245 5.92 -15.08 -13.81
CA PHE A 245 6.48 -15.00 -15.14
C PHE A 245 7.64 -15.99 -15.27
N GLY A 246 7.41 -17.12 -15.95
CA GLY A 246 8.48 -18.04 -16.34
C GLY A 246 9.26 -17.47 -17.51
N SER A 247 10.61 -17.57 -17.49
CA SER A 247 11.55 -17.00 -18.47
C SER A 247 11.39 -17.44 -19.95
N LYS A 248 10.32 -18.15 -20.32
CA LYS A 248 9.99 -18.53 -21.71
C LYS A 248 8.48 -18.65 -21.99
N THR A 249 7.63 -17.78 -21.45
CA THR A 249 6.18 -17.87 -21.75
C THR A 249 5.80 -16.89 -22.86
N ARG A 250 5.43 -17.42 -24.04
CA ARG A 250 4.69 -16.68 -25.06
C ARG A 250 3.35 -16.29 -24.44
N ILE A 251 3.06 -15.00 -24.37
CA ILE A 251 1.77 -14.52 -23.88
C ILE A 251 0.75 -14.77 -24.99
N LEU A 252 -0.19 -15.67 -24.75
CA LEU A 252 -1.36 -15.87 -25.60
C LEU A 252 -2.46 -14.89 -25.13
N TYR A 253 -2.89 -14.01 -26.02
CA TYR A 253 -3.85 -12.92 -25.79
C TYR A 253 -5.13 -13.18 -26.59
N GLY A 254 -6.12 -13.90 -26.03
CA GLY A 254 -7.19 -14.46 -26.88
C GLY A 254 -6.60 -15.28 -28.03
N ASP A 255 -7.37 -15.56 -29.09
CA ASP A 255 -6.88 -16.36 -30.22
C ASP A 255 -5.78 -15.68 -31.09
N GLU A 256 -5.13 -14.60 -30.64
CA GLU A 256 -4.04 -13.95 -31.37
C GLU A 256 -2.75 -13.72 -30.55
N GLU A 257 -1.61 -14.07 -31.14
CA GLU A 257 -0.26 -13.83 -30.61
C GLU A 257 0.19 -12.37 -30.87
N LEU A 258 0.73 -11.70 -29.85
CA LEU A 258 1.46 -10.45 -30.02
C LEU A 258 2.75 -10.67 -30.83
N LYS A 259 2.88 -9.99 -31.97
CA LYS A 259 4.10 -10.01 -32.78
C LYS A 259 5.23 -9.29 -32.04
N LYS A 260 6.37 -9.98 -31.92
CA LYS A 260 7.64 -9.37 -31.48
C LYS A 260 8.01 -8.24 -32.45
N ASP A 261 8.18 -7.02 -31.94
CA ASP A 261 8.80 -5.93 -32.69
C ASP A 261 10.20 -6.36 -33.15
N GLN A 262 10.38 -6.41 -34.48
CA GLN A 262 11.70 -6.61 -35.06
C GLN A 262 12.53 -5.33 -34.90
N PRO A 263 13.81 -5.41 -34.53
CA PRO A 263 14.66 -4.24 -34.47
C PRO A 263 14.83 -3.62 -35.86
N PRO A 264 14.98 -2.29 -35.97
CA PRO A 264 15.11 -1.61 -37.24
C PRO A 264 16.36 -2.09 -37.97
N LYS A 265 16.20 -2.45 -39.25
CA LYS A 265 17.33 -2.77 -40.13
C LYS A 265 18.18 -1.50 -40.32
N LYS A 266 19.50 -1.67 -40.18
CA LYS A 266 20.51 -0.67 -40.54
C LYS A 266 20.46 -0.33 -42.03
#